data_AF-A0A537ANJ0-F1
#
_entry.id   AF-A0A537ANJ0-F1
#
_cell.length_a   1.000
_cell.length_b   1.000
_cell.length_c   1.000
_cell.angle_alpha   90.00
_cell.angle_beta   90.00
_cell.angle_gamma   90.00
#
_symmetry.space_group_name_H-M   'P 1'
#
loop_
_entity.id
_entity.type
_entity.pdbx_description
1 polymer ?
#
loop_
_entity_poly.entity_id
_entity_poly.type
_entity_poly.pdbx_seq_one_letter_code
_entity_poly.pdbx_strand_id
1 'polypeptide(L)'
;KLGITFRVPLEKRIAGAEKVGKHKTSMLQDVEAGRDPEVDALVGSVVELGHLTRTPTPHIGAVYALTKLLAKTLQEERTAQSQGSGV
;
A
#
# COMPACT_ATOMS: atom_id res chain seq x y z
N LYS A 1 11.49 6.77 -19.47
CA LYS A 1 10.29 6.17 -20.10
C LYS A 1 9.04 7.05 -20.01
N LEU A 2 8.89 7.93 -19.00
CA LEU A 2 7.68 8.77 -18.84
C LEU A 2 7.92 10.30 -18.96
N GLY A 3 9.16 10.76 -19.18
CA GLY A 3 9.45 12.19 -19.39
C GLY A 3 9.27 13.11 -18.18
N ILE A 4 9.19 12.56 -16.96
CA ILE A 4 8.95 13.33 -15.73
C ILE A 4 10.28 13.72 -15.06
N THR A 5 10.37 14.97 -14.60
CA THR A 5 11.46 15.44 -13.74
C THR A 5 10.94 15.70 -12.33
N PHE A 6 11.55 15.06 -11.33
CA PHE A 6 11.22 15.30 -9.93
C PHE A 6 12.06 16.46 -9.38
N ARG A 7 11.38 17.41 -8.72
CA ARG A 7 12.05 18.55 -8.05
C ARG A 7 12.95 18.13 -6.88
N VAL A 8 12.63 17.01 -6.26
CA VAL A 8 13.37 16.45 -5.12
C VAL A 8 14.09 15.18 -5.59
N PRO A 9 15.44 15.13 -5.52
CA PRO A 9 16.24 13.95 -5.82
C PRO A 9 15.83 12.72 -4.99
N LEU A 10 16.08 11.53 -5.52
CA LEU A 10 15.72 10.26 -4.88
C LEU A 10 16.35 10.12 -3.48
N GLU A 11 17.62 10.46 -3.35
CA GLU A 11 18.43 10.32 -2.15
C GLU A 11 17.88 11.22 -1.03
N LYS A 12 17.40 12.41 -1.39
CA LYS A 12 16.70 13.29 -0.45
C LYS A 12 15.35 12.71 -0.02
N ARG A 13 14.65 11.98 -0.90
CA ARG A 13 13.38 11.30 -0.56
C ARG A 13 13.63 10.12 0.39
N ILE A 14 14.66 9.32 0.14
CA ILE A 14 15.06 8.19 0.99
C ILE A 14 15.46 8.71 2.38
N ALA A 15 16.38 9.67 2.45
CA ALA A 15 16.79 10.28 3.72
C ALA A 15 15.61 10.97 4.44
N GLY A 16 14.66 11.53 3.69
CA GLY A 16 13.43 12.08 4.23
C GLY A 16 12.58 11.00 4.91
N ALA A 17 12.40 9.85 4.26
CA ALA A 17 11.65 8.72 4.81
C ALA A 17 12.32 8.12 6.06
N GLU A 18 13.64 8.02 6.08
CA GLU A 18 14.39 7.56 7.27
C GLU A 18 14.18 8.48 8.48
N LYS A 19 14.14 9.80 8.25
CA LYS A 19 13.96 10.82 9.31
C LYS A 19 12.57 10.84 9.92
N VAL A 20 11.57 10.27 9.26
CA VAL A 20 10.19 10.20 9.79
C VAL A 20 10.15 9.41 11.11
N GLY A 21 11.08 8.46 11.32
CA GLY A 21 11.22 7.73 12.57
C GLY A 21 10.00 6.85 12.91
N LYS A 22 9.63 6.78 14.19
CA LYS A 22 8.48 6.00 14.68
C LYS A 22 7.15 6.68 14.39
N HIS A 23 6.81 6.82 13.11
CA HIS A 23 5.54 7.37 12.68
C HIS A 23 4.62 6.27 12.14
N LYS A 24 3.35 6.29 12.56
CA LYS A 24 2.32 5.43 11.98
C LYS A 24 1.82 6.06 10.68
N THR A 25 2.08 5.41 9.55
CA THR A 25 1.55 5.85 8.25
C THR A 25 0.02 5.76 8.23
N SER A 26 -0.65 6.54 7.38
CA SER A 26 -2.12 6.53 7.27
C SER A 26 -2.66 5.12 6.97
N MET A 27 -2.05 4.41 6.02
CA MET A 27 -2.42 3.02 5.72
C MET A 27 -2.29 2.07 6.91
N LEU A 28 -1.28 2.26 7.78
CA LEU A 28 -1.17 1.44 9.00
C LEU A 28 -2.29 1.78 9.99
N GLN A 29 -2.65 3.06 10.11
CA GLN A 29 -3.76 3.49 10.95
C GLN A 29 -5.11 2.96 10.42
N ASP A 30 -5.29 2.85 9.10
CA ASP A 30 -6.48 2.24 8.51
C ASP A 30 -6.58 0.75 8.87
N VAL A 31 -5.49 0.00 8.69
CA VAL A 31 -5.41 -1.41 9.07
C VAL A 31 -5.71 -1.62 10.55
N GLU A 32 -5.09 -0.82 11.44
CA GLU A 32 -5.33 -0.91 12.88
C GLU A 32 -6.77 -0.55 13.28
N ALA A 33 -7.44 0.29 12.48
CA ALA A 33 -8.84 0.65 12.66
C ALA A 33 -9.82 -0.28 11.91
N GLY A 34 -9.33 -1.35 11.27
CA GLY A 34 -10.15 -2.28 10.50
C GLY A 34 -10.78 -1.69 9.23
N ARG A 35 -10.20 -0.59 8.71
CA ARG A 35 -10.58 0.02 7.43
C ARG A 35 -9.76 -0.56 6.30
N ASP A 36 -10.33 -0.53 5.10
CA ASP A 36 -9.62 -0.95 3.90
C ASP A 36 -8.46 0.01 3.59
N PRO A 37 -7.22 -0.50 3.39
CA PRO A 37 -6.09 0.33 3.02
C PRO A 37 -6.16 0.78 1.56
N GLU A 38 -5.71 2.02 1.27
CA GLU A 38 -5.67 2.63 -0.07
C GLU A 38 -4.56 2.07 -1.01
N VAL A 39 -4.36 0.74 -1.00
CA VAL A 39 -3.23 0.09 -1.67
C VAL A 39 -3.28 0.19 -3.20
N ASP A 40 -4.48 0.21 -3.80
CA ASP A 40 -4.64 0.23 -5.26
C ASP A 40 -4.12 1.55 -5.86
N ALA A 41 -4.46 2.67 -5.22
CA ALA A 41 -4.04 4.00 -5.68
C ALA A 41 -2.53 4.22 -5.50
N LEU A 42 -1.95 3.74 -4.39
CA LEU A 42 -0.56 4.02 -4.03
C LEU A 42 0.44 3.03 -4.63
N VAL A 43 0.16 1.73 -4.55
CA VAL A 43 1.10 0.67 -4.98
C VAL A 43 0.65 0.05 -6.30
N GLY A 44 -0.66 -0.14 -6.49
CA GLY A 44 -1.22 -0.67 -7.74
C GLY A 44 -0.85 0.19 -8.95
N SER A 45 -0.94 1.51 -8.82
CA SER A 45 -0.50 2.46 -9.86
C SER A 45 0.97 2.30 -10.23
N VAL A 46 1.86 2.01 -9.28
CA VAL A 46 3.29 1.79 -9.56
C VAL A 46 3.52 0.47 -10.28
N VAL A 47 2.79 -0.59 -9.91
CA VAL A 47 2.82 -1.88 -10.62
C VAL A 47 2.34 -1.71 -12.07
N GLU A 48 1.23 -1.00 -12.28
CA GLU A 48 0.70 -0.67 -13.61
C GLU A 48 1.73 0.10 -14.47
N LEU A 49 2.36 1.14 -13.90
CA LEU A 49 3.43 1.87 -14.58
C LEU A 49 4.64 0.97 -14.88
N GLY A 50 4.96 0.01 -14.02
CA GLY A 50 5.95 -1.03 -14.26
C GLY A 50 5.64 -1.83 -15.54
N HIS A 51 4.40 -2.31 -15.67
CA HIS A 51 3.95 -3.03 -16.86
C HIS A 51 3.98 -2.17 -18.13
N LEU A 52 3.38 -0.97 -18.10
CA LEU A 52 3.32 -0.05 -19.24
C LEU A 52 4.72 0.32 -19.76
N THR A 53 5.67 0.46 -18.83
CA THR A 53 7.03 0.82 -19.18
C THR A 53 7.93 -0.39 -19.44
N ARG A 54 7.45 -1.63 -19.32
CA ARG A 54 8.29 -2.84 -19.37
C ARG A 54 9.46 -2.75 -18.38
N THR A 55 9.17 -2.39 -17.15
CA THR A 55 10.11 -2.29 -16.04
C THR A 55 9.71 -3.31 -14.98
N PRO A 56 10.52 -4.35 -14.72
CA PRO A 56 10.18 -5.35 -13.72
C PRO A 56 10.06 -4.74 -12.33
N THR A 57 8.96 -5.01 -11.65
CA THR A 57 8.69 -4.55 -10.27
C THR A 57 8.38 -5.72 -9.32
N PRO A 58 9.22 -6.78 -9.25
CA PRO A 58 8.88 -8.01 -8.52
C PRO A 58 8.61 -7.77 -7.03
N HIS A 59 9.45 -6.97 -6.36
CA HIS A 59 9.27 -6.66 -4.94
C HIS A 59 8.02 -5.81 -4.68
N ILE A 60 7.74 -4.84 -5.53
CA ILE A 60 6.53 -3.99 -5.40
C ILE A 60 5.28 -4.83 -5.66
N GLY A 61 5.32 -5.74 -6.64
CA GLY A 61 4.23 -6.67 -6.92
C GLY A 61 3.98 -7.63 -5.75
N ALA A 62 5.03 -8.13 -5.10
CA ALA A 62 4.89 -8.96 -3.91
C ALA A 62 4.24 -8.17 -2.75
N VAL A 63 4.70 -6.95 -2.47
CA VAL A 63 4.10 -6.08 -1.44
C VAL A 63 2.63 -5.78 -1.76
N TYR A 64 2.32 -5.43 -3.01
CA TYR A 64 0.94 -5.19 -3.46
C TYR A 64 0.04 -6.40 -3.19
N ALA A 65 0.46 -7.59 -3.62
CA ALA A 65 -0.32 -8.82 -3.44
C ALA A 65 -0.54 -9.17 -1.95
N LEU A 66 0.51 -9.04 -1.12
CA LEU A 66 0.42 -9.29 0.31
C LEU A 66 -0.49 -8.28 1.02
N THR A 67 -0.44 -7.00 0.66
CA THR A 67 -1.33 -5.99 1.24
C THR A 67 -2.79 -6.18 0.80
N LYS A 68 -3.04 -6.61 -0.45
CA LYS A 68 -4.40 -7.01 -0.88
C LYS A 68 -4.92 -8.22 -0.10
N LEU A 69 -4.06 -9.21 0.17
CA LEU A 69 -4.42 -10.35 1.00
C LEU A 69 -4.78 -9.92 2.42
N LEU A 70 -3.96 -9.06 3.04
CA LEU A 70 -4.25 -8.48 4.35
C LEU A 70 -5.62 -7.77 4.38
N ALA A 71 -5.89 -6.90 3.40
CA ALA A 71 -7.17 -6.20 3.31
C ALA A 71 -8.35 -7.16 3.20
N LYS A 72 -8.22 -8.20 2.36
CA LYS A 72 -9.24 -9.24 2.21
C LYS A 72 -9.51 -9.96 3.53
N THR A 73 -8.46 -10.37 4.26
CA THR A 73 -8.61 -11.07 5.55
C THR A 73 -9.30 -10.18 6.59
N LEU A 74 -8.93 -8.90 6.71
CA LEU A 74 -9.59 -7.96 7.61
C LEU A 74 -11.08 -7.79 7.30
N GLN A 75 -11.42 -7.73 6.01
CA GLN A 75 -12.81 -7.65 5.55
C GLN A 75 -13.60 -8.91 5.92
N GLU A 76 -13.04 -10.09 5.70
CA GLU A 76 -13.66 -11.38 6.03
C GLU A 76 -13.92 -11.51 7.55
N GLU A 77 -12.94 -11.15 8.38
CA GLU A 77 -13.08 -11.13 9.84
C GLU A 77 -14.21 -10.20 10.30
N ARG A 78 -14.33 -9.01 9.70
CA ARG A 78 -15.42 -8.07 9.99
C ARG A 78 -16.80 -8.65 9.64
N THR A 79 -16.90 -9.34 8.49
CA THR A 79 -18.16 -9.96 8.08
C THR A 79 -18.56 -11.14 8.97
N ALA A 80 -17.60 -11.90 9.48
CA ALA A 80 -17.87 -12.98 10.42
C ALA A 80 -18.38 -12.45 11.77
N GLN A 81 -17.81 -11.35 12.27
CA GLN A 81 -18.22 -10.72 13.53
C GLN A 81 -19.61 -10.09 13.47
N SER A 82 -19.99 -9.50 12.34
CA SER A 82 -21.33 -8.91 12.18
C SER A 82 -22.45 -9.95 12.04
N GLN A 83 -22.13 -11.17 11.60
CA GLN A 83 -23.10 -12.27 11.49
C GLN A 83 -23.29 -13.05 12.80
N GLY A 84 -22.33 -13.00 13.73
CA GLY A 84 -22.39 -13.70 15.02
C GLY A 84 -23.15 -12.96 16.14
N SER A 85 -23.51 -11.69 15.94
CA SER A 85 -24.11 -10.84 16.98
C SER A 85 -25.65 -10.80 16.94
N GLY A 86 -26.29 -11.71 16.20
CA GLY A 86 -27.73 -11.76 15.94
C GLY A 86 -28.49 -12.90 16.62
N VAL A 87 -27.93 -13.55 17.65
CA VAL A 87 -28.61 -14.58 18.46
C VAL A 87 -28.68 -14.14 19.91
#